data_AF-A0A0Q6KDQ5-F1
#
_entry.id   AF-A0A0Q6KDQ5-F1
#
_cell.length_a   1.000
_cell.length_b   1.000
_cell.length_c   1.000
_cell.angle_alpha   90.00
_cell.angle_beta   90.00
_cell.angle_gamma   90.00
#
_symmetry.space_group_name_H-M   'P 1'
#
loop_
_entity.id
_entity.type
_entity.pdbx_description
1 polymer ?
#
loop_
_entity_poly.entity_id
_entity_poly.type
_entity_poly.pdbx_seq_one_letter_code
_entity_poly.pdbx_strand_id
1 'polypeptide(L)'
;MNQIPLSEVSLLGEGLVRPECVLATQAGDLYTADWRGGVAHLKPDGSQALYAGTTADLPEGLRPNGIALEPDGSFLIANLGTEIGGVWRLARDGQVAPVLTEIDGQSIPPSNYVMRDRGGRLWLTVSTRVKPRSLDYRLDSSTGFVVVLDERGARIVADGLGFTNECQISPDGRWLYVNETYGRRLSRFPISPGASLGSKQVMHEFGEGQFPDGLAFDAEGQVWIAGVISNQLLRLDSERSTVETILSETDAEHVAWVEKAFQANKLGRPHMDTNPAKKLRNLSSIAFGGTDLRTGYLGCLLGDHIAQVRLPVTGAAPVHWHY
;
A
#
# COMPACT_ATOMS: atom_id res chain seq x y z
N MET A 1 5.77 -3.47 -23.16
CA MET A 1 4.72 -2.58 -23.73
C MET A 1 5.29 -1.17 -23.90
N ASN A 2 4.68 -0.30 -24.72
CA ASN A 2 5.09 1.12 -24.76
C ASN A 2 4.69 1.81 -23.45
N GLN A 3 5.55 2.70 -22.97
CA GLN A 3 5.26 3.53 -21.79
C GLN A 3 4.09 4.47 -22.09
N ILE A 4 3.15 4.57 -21.15
CA ILE A 4 2.01 5.48 -21.23
C ILE A 4 2.51 6.92 -21.00
N PRO A 5 2.18 7.88 -21.87
CA PRO A 5 2.59 9.26 -21.68
C PRO A 5 1.84 9.92 -20.51
N LEU A 6 2.52 10.76 -19.73
CA LEU A 6 1.92 11.48 -18.61
C LEU A 6 0.74 12.39 -19.00
N SER A 7 0.62 12.77 -20.28
CA SER A 7 -0.53 13.52 -20.79
C SER A 7 -1.85 12.74 -20.72
N GLU A 8 -1.80 11.41 -20.69
CA GLU A 8 -2.97 10.54 -20.55
C GLU A 8 -3.43 10.37 -19.10
N VAL A 9 -2.63 10.83 -18.13
CA VAL A 9 -3.00 10.82 -16.71
C VAL A 9 -3.94 11.99 -16.42
N SER A 10 -5.13 11.66 -15.95
CA SER A 10 -6.11 12.61 -15.39
C SER A 10 -6.13 12.54 -13.86
N LEU A 11 -6.71 13.55 -13.22
CA LEU A 11 -6.81 13.63 -11.76
C LEU A 11 -8.28 13.61 -11.34
N LEU A 12 -8.59 12.85 -10.29
CA LEU A 12 -9.93 12.68 -9.72
C LEU A 12 -9.98 13.10 -8.26
N GLY A 13 -11.13 13.64 -7.85
CA GLY A 13 -11.36 14.16 -6.50
C GLY A 13 -10.66 15.49 -6.27
N GLU A 14 -10.70 16.00 -5.04
CA GLU A 14 -9.98 17.21 -4.64
C GLU A 14 -9.77 17.26 -3.12
N GLY A 15 -8.72 17.97 -2.68
CA GLY A 15 -8.48 18.24 -1.27
C GLY A 15 -8.26 16.97 -0.43
N LEU A 16 -7.83 15.87 -1.04
CA LEU A 16 -7.39 14.67 -0.33
C LEU A 16 -6.11 14.98 0.44
N VAL A 17 -5.88 14.29 1.55
CA VAL A 17 -4.64 14.46 2.33
C VAL A 17 -3.92 13.13 2.42
N ARG A 18 -2.82 13.03 1.67
CA ARG A 18 -1.98 11.83 1.56
C ARG A 18 -2.79 10.60 1.13
N PRO A 19 -3.44 10.64 -0.06
CA PRO A 19 -4.17 9.49 -0.58
C PRO A 19 -3.22 8.30 -0.78
N GLU A 20 -3.37 7.32 0.11
CA GLU A 20 -2.66 6.05 0.13
C GLU A 20 -3.70 4.93 0.00
N CYS A 21 -3.28 3.72 -0.37
CA CYS A 21 -4.12 2.53 -0.46
C CYS A 21 -5.46 2.78 -1.15
N VAL A 22 -5.42 2.94 -2.48
CA VAL A 22 -6.64 3.12 -3.26
C VAL A 22 -7.35 1.77 -3.42
N LEU A 23 -8.65 1.76 -3.14
CA LEU A 23 -9.56 0.64 -3.38
C LEU A 23 -10.56 1.05 -4.46
N ALA A 24 -10.97 0.11 -5.31
CA ALA A 24 -11.97 0.33 -6.34
C ALA A 24 -13.02 -0.78 -6.30
N THR A 25 -14.29 -0.42 -6.51
CA THR A 25 -15.41 -1.38 -6.56
C THR A 25 -16.00 -1.49 -7.96
N GLN A 26 -16.81 -2.52 -8.18
CA GLN A 26 -17.54 -2.72 -9.43
C GLN A 26 -18.54 -1.58 -9.73
N ALA A 27 -19.10 -0.96 -8.68
CA ALA A 27 -19.97 0.20 -8.80
C ALA A 27 -19.23 1.47 -9.26
N GLY A 28 -17.90 1.42 -9.29
CA GLY A 28 -17.04 2.54 -9.66
C GLY A 28 -16.70 3.47 -8.49
N ASP A 29 -17.06 3.10 -7.26
CA ASP A 29 -16.62 3.80 -6.07
C ASP A 29 -15.11 3.61 -5.86
N LEU A 30 -14.45 4.70 -5.46
CA LEU A 30 -13.07 4.68 -5.02
C LEU A 30 -13.00 5.03 -3.54
N TYR A 31 -12.15 4.31 -2.81
CA TYR A 31 -11.84 4.61 -1.42
C TYR A 31 -10.33 4.80 -1.27
N THR A 32 -9.90 5.72 -0.43
CA THR A 32 -8.48 5.93 -0.14
C THR A 32 -8.31 6.38 1.30
N ALA A 33 -7.19 6.01 1.91
CA ALA A 33 -6.80 6.55 3.20
C ALA A 33 -6.66 8.06 3.13
N ASP A 34 -7.11 8.74 4.18
CA ASP A 34 -7.06 10.19 4.24
C ASP A 34 -6.69 10.69 5.65
N TRP A 35 -5.64 11.50 5.71
CA TRP A 35 -5.08 12.02 6.96
C TRP A 35 -5.92 13.12 7.61
N ARG A 36 -7.06 13.50 7.03
CA ARG A 36 -8.15 14.21 7.73
C ARG A 36 -8.86 13.32 8.77
N GLY A 37 -8.46 12.05 8.91
CA GLY A 37 -8.84 11.18 10.03
C GLY A 37 -9.72 10.00 9.64
N GLY A 38 -9.63 9.50 8.41
CA GLY A 38 -10.43 8.34 7.99
C GLY A 38 -10.29 7.98 6.52
N VAL A 39 -11.41 7.72 5.85
CA VAL A 39 -11.45 7.20 4.48
C VAL A 39 -12.21 8.16 3.59
N ALA A 40 -11.54 8.69 2.57
CA ALA A 40 -12.19 9.45 1.52
C ALA A 40 -12.87 8.48 0.54
N HIS A 41 -14.06 8.85 0.09
CA HIS A 41 -14.89 8.10 -0.85
C HIS A 41 -15.21 9.00 -2.04
N LEU A 42 -14.76 8.60 -3.23
CA LEU A 42 -15.04 9.30 -4.48
C LEU A 42 -16.00 8.44 -5.31
N LYS A 43 -17.04 9.05 -5.86
CA LYS A 43 -18.05 8.36 -6.67
C LYS A 43 -17.88 8.65 -8.17
N PRO A 44 -18.41 7.79 -9.05
CA PRO A 44 -18.37 8.01 -10.50
C PRO A 44 -19.03 9.31 -10.97
N ASP A 45 -19.99 9.84 -10.21
CA ASP A 45 -20.67 11.09 -10.52
C ASP A 45 -19.84 12.35 -10.15
N GLY A 46 -18.64 12.15 -9.62
CA GLY A 46 -17.73 13.20 -9.18
C GLY A 46 -17.97 13.68 -7.74
N SER A 47 -18.99 13.18 -7.05
CA SER A 47 -19.20 13.51 -5.64
C SER A 47 -18.17 12.83 -4.75
N GLN A 48 -17.81 13.50 -3.64
CA GLN A 48 -16.87 12.97 -2.66
C GLN A 48 -17.37 13.15 -1.23
N ALA A 49 -17.00 12.21 -0.36
CA ALA A 49 -17.29 12.25 1.07
C ALA A 49 -16.07 11.79 1.88
N LEU A 50 -16.01 12.20 3.14
CA LEU A 50 -15.03 11.71 4.10
C LEU A 50 -15.79 10.99 5.22
N TYR A 51 -15.50 9.70 5.39
CA TYR A 51 -15.86 8.99 6.62
C TYR A 51 -14.71 9.21 7.59
N ALA A 52 -14.95 9.93 8.68
CA ALA A 52 -13.96 10.21 9.70
C ALA A 52 -14.48 9.80 11.07
N GLY A 53 -13.57 9.51 11.98
CA GLY A 53 -13.91 9.12 13.35
C GLY A 53 -12.77 9.41 14.32
N THR A 54 -13.11 9.43 15.60
CA THR A 54 -12.16 9.65 16.69
C THR A 54 -12.44 8.68 17.82
N THR A 55 -11.41 8.31 18.57
CA THR A 55 -11.53 7.52 19.80
C THR A 55 -10.53 8.05 20.82
N ALA A 56 -10.83 7.88 22.11
CA ALA A 56 -9.91 8.24 23.20
C ALA A 56 -8.61 7.44 23.16
N ASP A 57 -8.63 6.23 22.58
CA ASP A 57 -7.45 5.38 22.45
C ASP A 57 -6.44 5.91 21.41
N LEU A 58 -6.86 6.84 20.54
CA LEU A 58 -6.04 7.48 19.51
C LEU A 58 -6.08 9.01 19.69
N PRO A 59 -5.35 9.56 20.67
CA PRO A 59 -5.42 10.98 21.02
C PRO A 59 -4.92 11.92 19.89
N GLU A 60 -4.07 11.44 18.98
CA GLU A 60 -3.63 12.20 17.78
C GLU A 60 -4.62 12.11 16.61
N GLY A 61 -5.72 11.37 16.79
CA GLY A 61 -6.66 10.97 15.75
C GLY A 61 -6.14 9.80 14.92
N LEU A 62 -7.00 9.28 14.04
CA LEU A 62 -6.57 8.28 13.06
C LEU A 62 -5.51 8.86 12.12
N ARG A 63 -4.51 8.04 11.80
CA ARG A 63 -3.55 8.26 10.71
C ARG A 63 -3.62 7.07 9.75
N PRO A 64 -4.67 6.99 8.92
CA PRO A 64 -4.85 5.87 8.01
C PRO A 64 -3.69 5.80 7.02
N ASN A 65 -3.17 4.59 6.78
CA ASN A 65 -2.23 4.33 5.69
C ASN A 65 -2.84 3.26 4.77
N GLY A 66 -2.73 1.98 5.11
CA GLY A 66 -3.51 0.95 4.43
C GLY A 66 -4.95 0.86 4.93
N ILE A 67 -5.87 0.58 4.01
CA ILE A 67 -7.28 0.36 4.32
C ILE A 67 -7.82 -0.91 3.66
N ALA A 68 -8.85 -1.51 4.26
CA ALA A 68 -9.64 -2.56 3.62
C ALA A 68 -11.13 -2.28 3.80
N LEU A 69 -11.88 -2.32 2.70
CA LEU A 69 -13.35 -2.25 2.73
C LEU A 69 -13.92 -3.59 3.18
N GLU A 70 -14.88 -3.54 4.09
CA GLU A 70 -15.53 -4.70 4.69
C GLU A 70 -16.93 -4.94 4.09
N PRO A 71 -17.47 -6.17 4.12
CA PRO A 71 -18.78 -6.48 3.55
C PRO A 71 -19.96 -5.72 4.17
N ASP A 72 -19.81 -5.25 5.42
CA ASP A 72 -20.82 -4.42 6.10
C ASP A 72 -20.67 -2.92 5.76
N GLY A 73 -19.75 -2.59 4.84
CA GLY A 73 -19.40 -1.24 4.45
C GLY A 73 -18.41 -0.55 5.38
N SER A 74 -18.07 -1.11 6.55
CA SER A 74 -17.04 -0.53 7.43
C SER A 74 -15.64 -0.61 6.80
N PHE A 75 -14.68 0.06 7.41
CA PHE A 75 -13.29 0.05 6.96
C PHE A 75 -12.38 -0.50 8.05
N LEU A 76 -11.45 -1.38 7.68
CA LEU A 76 -10.26 -1.63 8.47
C LEU A 76 -9.20 -0.61 8.09
N ILE A 77 -8.46 -0.13 9.08
CA ILE A 77 -7.44 0.91 8.95
C ILE A 77 -6.18 0.40 9.64
N ALA A 78 -5.08 0.28 8.90
CA ALA A 78 -3.75 0.21 9.48
C ALA A 78 -3.36 1.62 9.95
N ASN A 79 -3.26 1.80 11.28
CA ASN A 79 -2.98 3.12 11.85
C ASN A 79 -1.47 3.39 11.86
N LEU A 80 -1.07 4.43 11.14
CA LEU A 80 0.31 4.90 11.01
C LEU A 80 0.60 6.05 11.97
N GLY A 81 0.11 5.93 13.21
CA GLY A 81 0.33 6.91 14.25
C GLY A 81 1.81 7.13 14.57
N THR A 82 2.11 8.11 15.41
CA THR A 82 3.47 8.38 15.87
C THR A 82 3.97 7.24 16.75
N GLU A 83 3.12 6.80 17.68
CA GLU A 83 3.45 5.78 18.68
C GLU A 83 2.51 4.57 18.64
N ILE A 84 1.23 4.79 18.35
CA ILE A 84 0.17 3.77 18.39
C ILE A 84 -0.09 3.24 16.98
N GLY A 85 0.02 1.93 16.81
CA GLY A 85 -0.28 1.24 15.56
C GLY A 85 -1.50 0.35 15.62
N GLY A 86 -1.41 -0.79 14.95
CA GLY A 86 -2.46 -1.79 14.88
C GLY A 86 -3.53 -1.50 13.84
N VAL A 87 -4.55 -2.36 13.84
CA VAL A 87 -5.72 -2.28 12.97
C VAL A 87 -6.91 -1.77 13.77
N TRP A 88 -7.58 -0.78 13.20
CA TRP A 88 -8.77 -0.14 13.74
C TRP A 88 -9.92 -0.29 12.76
N ARG A 89 -11.14 -0.40 13.26
CA ARG A 89 -12.36 -0.37 12.45
C ARG A 89 -12.95 1.01 12.50
N LEU A 90 -13.29 1.56 11.35
CA LEU A 90 -14.09 2.77 11.19
C LEU A 90 -15.44 2.39 10.57
N ALA A 91 -16.51 2.57 11.33
CA ALA A 91 -17.87 2.44 10.83
C ALA A 91 -18.30 3.68 10.02
N ARG A 92 -19.34 3.53 9.18
CA ARG A 92 -19.85 4.62 8.33
C ARG A 92 -20.44 5.79 9.12
N ASP A 93 -20.86 5.56 10.36
CA ASP A 93 -21.35 6.58 11.28
C ASP A 93 -20.22 7.28 12.07
N GLY A 94 -18.96 6.92 11.83
CA GLY A 94 -17.79 7.51 12.46
C GLY A 94 -17.33 6.82 13.75
N GLN A 95 -17.98 5.72 14.17
CA GLN A 95 -17.49 4.95 15.32
C GLN A 95 -16.15 4.28 15.00
N VAL A 96 -15.20 4.38 15.93
CA VAL A 96 -13.86 3.80 15.82
C VAL A 96 -13.63 2.79 16.93
N ALA A 97 -13.22 1.58 16.58
CA ALA A 97 -12.95 0.51 17.55
C ALA A 97 -11.64 -0.23 17.23
N PRO A 98 -10.87 -0.69 18.22
CA PRO A 98 -9.69 -1.51 17.98
C PRO A 98 -10.10 -2.88 17.43
N VAL A 99 -9.34 -3.38 16.45
CA VAL A 99 -9.47 -4.75 15.91
C VAL A 99 -8.27 -5.60 16.30
N LEU A 100 -7.06 -5.03 16.19
CA LEU A 100 -5.83 -5.70 16.55
C LEU A 100 -4.78 -4.66 16.95
N THR A 101 -4.50 -4.54 18.24
CA THR A 101 -3.54 -3.56 18.79
C THR A 101 -2.35 -4.21 19.47
N GLU A 102 -2.40 -5.51 19.77
CA GLU A 102 -1.37 -6.25 20.48
C GLU A 102 -1.18 -7.66 19.92
N ILE A 103 0.04 -8.20 20.05
CA ILE A 103 0.38 -9.60 19.79
C ILE A 103 1.22 -10.08 20.97
N ASP A 104 0.83 -11.20 21.57
CA ASP A 104 1.52 -11.77 22.74
C ASP A 104 1.74 -10.75 23.88
N GLY A 105 0.75 -9.88 24.11
CA GLY A 105 0.78 -8.82 25.13
C GLY A 105 1.68 -7.62 24.81
N GLN A 106 2.22 -7.53 23.59
CA GLN A 106 3.03 -6.40 23.13
C GLN A 106 2.26 -5.56 22.13
N SER A 107 2.25 -4.24 22.32
CA SER A 107 1.62 -3.30 21.40
C SER A 107 2.26 -3.35 20.01
N ILE A 108 1.40 -3.34 18.98
CA ILE A 108 1.83 -3.34 17.59
C ILE A 108 2.34 -1.93 17.22
N PRO A 109 3.54 -1.81 16.63
CA PRO A 109 4.05 -0.53 16.14
C PRO A 109 3.16 0.09 15.04
N PRO A 110 3.33 1.39 14.75
CA PRO A 110 2.66 2.06 13.63
C PRO A 110 2.61 1.20 12.37
N SER A 111 1.40 0.81 11.99
CA SER A 111 1.15 -0.25 11.01
C SER A 111 0.95 0.33 9.64
N ASN A 112 1.44 -0.37 8.62
CA ASN A 112 1.52 0.17 7.27
C ASN A 112 0.31 -0.23 6.42
N TYR A 113 0.01 -1.53 6.36
CA TYR A 113 -1.02 -2.04 5.46
C TYR A 113 -1.90 -3.09 6.12
N VAL A 114 -3.16 -3.17 5.73
CA VAL A 114 -4.10 -4.23 6.13
C VAL A 114 -4.90 -4.70 4.92
N MET A 115 -5.08 -6.02 4.79
CA MET A 115 -6.00 -6.61 3.82
C MET A 115 -6.81 -7.75 4.45
N ARG A 116 -8.00 -7.97 3.90
CA ARG A 116 -8.78 -9.19 4.10
C ARG A 116 -8.64 -10.08 2.89
N ASP A 117 -8.36 -11.36 3.10
CA ASP A 117 -8.38 -12.34 2.02
C ASP A 117 -9.75 -13.00 1.82
N ARG A 118 -9.86 -13.84 0.77
CA ARG A 118 -11.09 -14.57 0.44
C ARG A 118 -11.53 -15.58 1.51
N GLY A 119 -10.62 -15.99 2.39
CA GLY A 119 -10.92 -16.86 3.53
C GLY A 119 -11.34 -16.07 4.79
N GLY A 120 -11.44 -14.74 4.71
CA GLY A 120 -11.80 -13.87 5.83
C GLY A 120 -10.64 -13.54 6.77
N ARG A 121 -9.41 -14.04 6.50
CA ARG A 121 -8.24 -13.76 7.34
C ARG A 121 -7.75 -12.35 7.10
N LEU A 122 -7.25 -11.71 8.15
CA LEU A 122 -6.61 -10.39 8.06
C LEU A 122 -5.11 -10.54 7.99
N TRP A 123 -4.49 -9.83 7.06
CA TRP A 123 -3.05 -9.73 6.91
C TRP A 123 -2.65 -8.28 7.14
N LEU A 124 -1.63 -8.09 7.98
CA LEU A 124 -1.15 -6.78 8.39
C LEU A 124 0.36 -6.71 8.15
N THR A 125 0.84 -5.59 7.64
CA THR A 125 2.27 -5.30 7.58
C THR A 125 2.65 -4.19 8.55
N VAL A 126 3.80 -4.38 9.20
CA VAL A 126 4.40 -3.38 10.07
C VAL A 126 5.80 -3.13 9.54
N SER A 127 6.03 -1.92 9.01
CA SER A 127 7.27 -1.62 8.30
C SER A 127 8.50 -1.81 9.16
N THR A 128 8.43 -1.45 10.44
CA THR A 128 9.61 -1.41 11.30
C THR A 128 9.23 -1.47 12.77
N ARG A 129 10.15 -1.98 13.59
CA ARG A 129 10.11 -1.86 15.05
C ARG A 129 10.92 -0.67 15.56
N VAL A 130 11.71 -0.02 14.70
CA VAL A 130 12.59 1.09 15.06
C VAL A 130 11.77 2.38 15.25
N LYS A 131 12.12 3.14 16.30
CA LYS A 131 11.51 4.43 16.63
C LYS A 131 12.59 5.53 16.76
N PRO A 132 12.41 6.70 16.12
CA PRO A 132 11.40 7.00 15.10
C PRO A 132 11.63 6.17 13.84
N ARG A 133 10.54 5.85 13.11
CA ARG A 133 10.57 4.95 11.95
C ARG A 133 11.56 5.36 10.85
N SER A 134 11.86 6.66 10.74
CA SER A 134 12.80 7.20 9.76
C SER A 134 14.23 6.74 9.97
N LEU A 135 14.59 6.26 11.17
CA LEU A 135 15.91 5.67 11.40
C LEU A 135 16.09 4.33 10.68
N ASP A 136 14.99 3.70 10.24
CA ASP A 136 15.01 2.43 9.52
C ASP A 136 15.01 2.58 8.00
N TYR A 137 15.20 3.81 7.49
CA TYR A 137 15.24 4.11 6.06
C TYR A 137 16.58 3.72 5.43
N ARG A 138 16.95 2.44 5.56
CA ARG A 138 18.31 1.96 5.33
C ARG A 138 18.33 0.56 4.72
N LEU A 139 19.32 0.30 3.86
CA LEU A 139 19.49 -1.00 3.21
C LEU A 139 19.96 -2.09 4.17
N ASP A 140 20.71 -1.72 5.21
CA ASP A 140 21.31 -2.62 6.20
C ASP A 140 20.36 -3.00 7.34
N SER A 141 19.08 -2.64 7.23
CA SER A 141 18.06 -2.94 8.23
C SER A 141 16.92 -3.79 7.68
N SER A 142 16.39 -4.66 8.55
CA SER A 142 15.30 -5.58 8.21
C SER A 142 14.49 -5.90 9.46
N THR A 143 13.78 -4.90 10.00
CA THR A 143 12.99 -5.05 11.23
C THR A 143 11.48 -5.13 11.01
N GLY A 144 11.05 -5.09 9.75
CA GLY A 144 9.66 -5.22 9.35
C GLY A 144 9.17 -6.66 9.38
N PHE A 145 7.85 -6.80 9.52
CA PHE A 145 7.21 -8.09 9.68
C PHE A 145 5.77 -8.09 9.12
N VAL A 146 5.23 -9.30 8.97
CA VAL A 146 3.85 -9.57 8.55
C VAL A 146 3.14 -10.36 9.65
N VAL A 147 1.91 -9.95 9.94
CA VAL A 147 1.02 -10.57 10.90
C VAL A 147 -0.18 -11.14 10.15
N VAL A 148 -0.65 -12.31 10.59
CA VAL A 148 -1.99 -12.80 10.24
C VAL A 148 -2.87 -12.82 11.49
N LEU A 149 -4.13 -12.45 11.33
CA LEU A 149 -5.19 -12.64 12.31
C LEU A 149 -6.30 -13.49 11.69
N ASP A 150 -6.55 -14.64 12.32
CA ASP A 150 -7.56 -15.63 11.92
C ASP A 150 -8.15 -16.31 13.17
N GLU A 151 -8.86 -17.43 13.00
CA GLU A 151 -9.48 -18.17 14.10
C GLU A 151 -8.51 -18.69 15.17
N ARG A 152 -7.20 -18.74 14.87
CA ARG A 152 -6.14 -19.11 15.83
C ARG A 152 -5.58 -17.91 16.59
N GLY A 153 -6.05 -16.69 16.30
CA GLY A 153 -5.53 -15.45 16.85
C GLY A 153 -4.40 -14.84 16.01
N ALA A 154 -3.92 -13.68 16.47
CA ALA A 154 -2.88 -12.93 15.79
C ALA A 154 -1.49 -13.55 16.01
N ARG A 155 -0.68 -13.64 14.95
CA ARG A 155 0.70 -14.11 15.02
C ARG A 155 1.56 -13.53 13.90
N ILE A 156 2.84 -13.34 14.19
CA ILE A 156 3.83 -12.97 13.18
C ILE A 156 4.12 -14.20 12.32
N VAL A 157 3.97 -14.07 11.00
CA VAL A 157 4.14 -15.17 10.03
C VAL A 157 5.31 -14.96 9.08
N ALA A 158 5.83 -13.74 8.98
CA ALA A 158 7.11 -13.44 8.36
C ALA A 158 7.77 -12.29 9.12
N ASP A 159 9.08 -12.40 9.34
CA ASP A 159 9.89 -11.41 10.06
C ASP A 159 11.22 -11.20 9.31
N GLY A 160 11.99 -10.19 9.70
CA GLY A 160 13.28 -9.91 9.07
C GLY A 160 13.15 -9.32 7.67
N LEU A 161 12.18 -8.42 7.47
CA LEU A 161 11.89 -7.80 6.18
C LEU A 161 12.32 -6.33 6.14
N GLY A 162 12.89 -5.91 5.02
CA GLY A 162 13.44 -4.57 4.79
C GLY A 162 12.37 -3.52 4.58
N PHE A 163 11.77 -3.05 5.67
CA PHE A 163 10.72 -2.03 5.67
C PHE A 163 9.48 -2.45 4.89
N THR A 164 8.70 -3.38 5.47
CA THR A 164 7.51 -3.92 4.78
C THR A 164 6.50 -2.84 4.44
N ASN A 165 5.97 -2.93 3.23
CA ASN A 165 4.95 -2.06 2.72
C ASN A 165 3.66 -2.85 2.45
N GLU A 166 2.97 -2.66 1.34
CA GLU A 166 1.80 -3.48 1.03
C GLU A 166 2.19 -4.96 0.87
N CYS A 167 1.23 -5.82 1.22
CA CYS A 167 1.25 -7.24 0.87
C CYS A 167 -0.04 -7.61 0.14
N GLN A 168 0.03 -8.58 -0.76
CA GLN A 168 -1.15 -9.13 -1.42
C GLN A 168 -1.05 -10.64 -1.56
N ILE A 169 -2.19 -11.29 -1.49
CA ILE A 169 -2.29 -12.70 -1.87
C ILE A 169 -2.47 -12.80 -3.39
N SER A 170 -1.71 -13.68 -4.03
CA SER A 170 -1.86 -13.95 -5.45
C SER A 170 -3.29 -14.39 -5.80
N PRO A 171 -3.77 -14.13 -7.04
CA PRO A 171 -5.14 -14.48 -7.41
C PRO A 171 -5.50 -15.96 -7.20
N ASP A 172 -4.52 -16.86 -7.35
CA ASP A 172 -4.65 -18.30 -7.11
C ASP A 172 -4.63 -18.70 -5.61
N GLY A 173 -4.44 -17.75 -4.70
CA GLY A 173 -4.43 -17.97 -3.25
C GLY A 173 -3.16 -18.65 -2.70
N ARG A 174 -2.16 -18.91 -3.54
CA ARG A 174 -1.02 -19.77 -3.17
C ARG A 174 0.16 -19.01 -2.59
N TRP A 175 0.25 -17.70 -2.79
CA TRP A 175 1.42 -16.92 -2.42
C TRP A 175 1.03 -15.63 -1.73
N LEU A 176 1.76 -15.26 -0.69
CA LEU A 176 1.77 -13.92 -0.16
C LEU A 176 2.95 -13.16 -0.76
N TYR A 177 2.69 -12.08 -1.46
CA TYR A 177 3.68 -11.14 -1.97
C TYR A 177 3.82 -9.96 -1.01
N VAL A 178 5.04 -9.49 -0.79
CA VAL A 178 5.35 -8.41 0.15
C VAL A 178 6.42 -7.50 -0.45
N ASN A 179 6.11 -6.20 -0.53
CA ASN A 179 7.11 -5.20 -0.88
C ASN A 179 8.01 -4.89 0.33
N GLU A 180 9.31 -4.90 0.11
CA GLU A 180 10.33 -4.47 1.06
C GLU A 180 10.94 -3.16 0.51
N THR A 181 10.41 -2.00 0.96
CA THR A 181 10.72 -0.68 0.39
C THR A 181 12.22 -0.40 0.37
N TYR A 182 12.89 -0.52 1.53
CA TYR A 182 14.33 -0.26 1.66
C TYR A 182 15.17 -1.53 1.47
N GLY A 183 14.54 -2.71 1.51
CA GLY A 183 15.15 -3.92 0.97
C GLY A 183 15.28 -3.88 -0.56
N ARG A 184 14.63 -2.91 -1.24
CA ARG A 184 14.48 -2.76 -2.70
C ARG A 184 14.13 -4.08 -3.38
N ARG A 185 13.12 -4.78 -2.86
CA ARG A 185 12.74 -6.08 -3.43
C ARG A 185 11.25 -6.38 -3.26
N LEU A 186 10.76 -7.20 -4.16
CA LEU A 186 9.51 -7.92 -4.01
C LEU A 186 9.85 -9.33 -3.52
N SER A 187 9.36 -9.68 -2.34
CA SER A 187 9.46 -11.03 -1.79
C SER A 187 8.12 -11.75 -1.87
N ARG A 188 8.14 -13.07 -1.93
CA ARG A 188 6.95 -13.90 -1.79
C ARG A 188 7.16 -15.10 -0.89
N PHE A 189 6.07 -15.62 -0.35
CA PHE A 189 6.02 -16.77 0.54
C PHE A 189 4.92 -17.72 0.09
N PRO A 190 5.16 -19.03 -0.03
CA PRO A 190 4.09 -19.98 -0.29
C PRO A 190 3.18 -20.05 0.93
N ILE A 191 1.87 -19.98 0.71
CA ILE A 191 0.87 -20.05 1.76
C ILE A 191 0.49 -21.53 1.96
N SER A 192 0.72 -22.03 3.16
CA SER A 192 0.36 -23.35 3.61
C SER A 192 -0.98 -23.33 4.37
N PRO A 193 -1.61 -24.51 4.60
CA PRO A 193 -2.79 -24.61 5.46
C PRO A 193 -2.59 -23.92 6.80
N GLY A 194 -3.66 -23.30 7.30
CA GLY A 194 -3.61 -22.51 8.52
C GLY A 194 -2.83 -21.19 8.40
N ALA A 195 -2.69 -20.64 7.19
CA ALA A 195 -2.00 -19.37 6.93
C ALA A 195 -0.53 -19.33 7.41
N SER A 196 0.12 -20.49 7.49
CA SER A 196 1.56 -20.55 7.69
C SER A 196 2.28 -20.20 6.38
N LEU A 197 3.45 -19.59 6.47
CA LEU A 197 4.26 -19.20 5.32
C LEU A 197 5.47 -20.13 5.23
N GLY A 198 5.75 -20.65 4.03
CA GLY A 198 7.01 -21.35 3.77
C GLY A 198 8.17 -20.37 3.55
N SER A 199 9.30 -20.87 3.02
CA SER A 199 10.51 -20.07 2.87
C SER A 199 10.33 -18.86 1.96
N LYS A 200 10.93 -17.72 2.36
CA LYS A 200 10.98 -16.49 1.58
C LYS A 200 11.66 -16.72 0.23
N GLN A 201 11.05 -16.19 -0.83
CA GLN A 201 11.61 -16.15 -2.18
C GLN A 201 11.68 -14.70 -2.65
N VAL A 202 12.86 -14.24 -3.06
CA VAL A 202 13.01 -12.93 -3.70
C VAL A 202 12.61 -13.08 -5.17
N MET A 203 11.56 -12.36 -5.58
CA MET A 203 11.05 -12.39 -6.95
C MET A 203 11.83 -11.44 -7.86
N HIS A 204 12.15 -10.27 -7.33
CA HIS A 204 12.87 -9.24 -8.04
C HIS A 204 13.56 -8.29 -7.05
N GLU A 205 14.78 -7.89 -7.38
CA GLU A 205 15.50 -6.80 -6.71
C GLU A 205 15.47 -5.58 -7.63
N PHE A 206 14.96 -4.46 -7.12
CA PHE A 206 14.75 -3.23 -7.87
C PHE A 206 16.03 -2.38 -7.92
N GLY A 207 16.13 -1.58 -8.99
CA GLY A 207 17.28 -0.72 -9.24
C GLY A 207 17.26 0.60 -8.47
N GLU A 208 18.16 1.50 -8.85
CA GLU A 208 18.22 2.86 -8.31
C GLU A 208 16.91 3.63 -8.49
N GLY A 209 16.48 4.35 -7.45
CA GLY A 209 15.25 5.12 -7.40
C GLY A 209 13.98 4.29 -7.27
N GLN A 210 14.04 2.97 -7.45
CA GLN A 210 12.88 2.08 -7.42
C GLN A 210 12.69 1.49 -6.02
N PHE A 211 11.93 2.22 -5.21
CA PHE A 211 11.53 1.82 -3.86
C PHE A 211 10.08 1.32 -3.92
N PRO A 212 9.83 0.00 -3.86
CA PRO A 212 8.51 -0.56 -4.05
C PRO A 212 7.59 -0.25 -2.86
N ASP A 213 6.37 0.21 -3.14
CA ASP A 213 5.40 0.67 -2.15
C ASP A 213 4.15 -0.21 -2.18
N GLY A 214 3.09 0.23 -2.85
CA GLY A 214 1.88 -0.55 -3.09
C GLY A 214 1.96 -1.50 -4.27
N LEU A 215 1.10 -2.53 -4.25
CA LEU A 215 1.05 -3.53 -5.31
C LEU A 215 -0.34 -4.10 -5.59
N ALA A 216 -0.57 -4.47 -6.85
CA ALA A 216 -1.78 -5.14 -7.32
C ALA A 216 -1.45 -6.23 -8.34
N PHE A 217 -2.41 -7.11 -8.63
CA PHE A 217 -2.29 -8.12 -9.68
C PHE A 217 -3.12 -7.74 -10.90
N ASP A 218 -2.61 -8.05 -12.08
CA ASP A 218 -3.46 -8.18 -13.27
C ASP A 218 -4.06 -9.58 -13.39
N ALA A 219 -5.02 -9.74 -14.30
CA ALA A 219 -5.73 -10.99 -14.55
C ALA A 219 -4.83 -12.11 -15.10
N GLU A 220 -3.64 -11.77 -15.57
CA GLU A 220 -2.60 -12.72 -16.01
C GLU A 220 -1.70 -13.16 -14.85
N GLY A 221 -1.90 -12.64 -13.64
CA GLY A 221 -1.10 -12.95 -12.45
C GLY A 221 0.20 -12.15 -12.36
N GLN A 222 0.40 -11.14 -13.20
CA GLN A 222 1.58 -10.28 -13.15
C GLN A 222 1.41 -9.18 -12.11
N VAL A 223 2.53 -8.73 -11.54
CA VAL A 223 2.54 -7.83 -10.38
C VAL A 223 2.75 -6.39 -10.85
N TRP A 224 1.86 -5.52 -10.43
CA TRP A 224 1.94 -4.07 -10.64
C TRP A 224 2.40 -3.40 -9.36
N ILE A 225 3.37 -2.50 -9.45
CA ILE A 225 4.08 -1.96 -8.28
C ILE A 225 4.25 -0.45 -8.42
N ALA A 226 3.92 0.27 -7.36
CA ALA A 226 4.18 1.69 -7.23
C ALA A 226 5.63 1.94 -6.73
N GLY A 227 6.38 2.78 -7.43
CA GLY A 227 7.71 3.24 -7.02
C GLY A 227 7.63 4.63 -6.38
N VAL A 228 7.78 4.71 -5.05
CA VAL A 228 7.44 5.93 -4.28
C VAL A 228 8.43 7.09 -4.43
N ILE A 229 9.66 6.83 -4.84
CA ILE A 229 10.67 7.87 -5.10
C ILE A 229 10.73 8.22 -6.58
N SER A 230 10.86 7.20 -7.44
CA SER A 230 10.94 7.40 -8.89
C SER A 230 9.61 7.80 -9.53
N ASN A 231 8.49 7.71 -8.81
CA ASN A 231 7.13 7.92 -9.32
C ASN A 231 6.85 7.07 -10.56
N GLN A 232 7.29 5.81 -10.53
CA GLN A 232 7.13 4.85 -11.60
C GLN A 232 6.03 3.85 -11.26
N LEU A 233 5.15 3.59 -12.22
CA LEU A 233 4.30 2.40 -12.20
C LEU A 233 5.03 1.29 -12.94
N LEU A 234 5.37 0.23 -12.24
CA LEU A 234 6.12 -0.90 -12.75
C LEU A 234 5.19 -2.10 -12.96
N ARG A 235 5.46 -2.90 -14.00
CA ARG A 235 4.86 -4.23 -14.17
C ARG A 235 5.96 -5.27 -14.18
N LEU A 236 5.92 -6.19 -13.22
CA LEU A 236 6.79 -7.34 -13.11
C LEU A 236 6.12 -8.57 -13.73
N ASP A 237 6.74 -9.12 -14.77
CA ASP A 237 6.46 -10.48 -15.23
C ASP A 237 7.06 -11.46 -14.21
N SER A 238 6.19 -12.14 -13.47
CA SER A 238 6.53 -13.04 -12.38
C SER A 238 7.15 -14.36 -12.87
N GLU A 239 6.96 -14.75 -14.13
CA GLU A 239 7.54 -15.96 -14.70
C GLU A 239 8.93 -15.70 -15.27
N ARG A 240 9.13 -14.52 -15.87
CA ARG A 240 10.39 -14.12 -16.51
C ARG A 240 11.30 -13.29 -15.61
N SER A 241 10.79 -12.84 -14.46
CA SER A 241 11.46 -11.91 -13.55
C SER A 241 11.90 -10.60 -14.23
N THR A 242 11.17 -10.15 -15.25
CA THR A 242 11.45 -8.90 -15.98
C THR A 242 10.51 -7.79 -15.55
N VAL A 243 11.04 -6.58 -15.37
CA VAL A 243 10.26 -5.39 -15.02
C VAL A 243 10.18 -4.44 -16.19
N GLU A 244 8.96 -3.97 -16.49
CA GLU A 244 8.69 -2.89 -17.42
C GLU A 244 8.23 -1.65 -16.66
N THR A 245 8.71 -0.47 -17.06
CA THR A 245 8.13 0.80 -16.60
C THR A 245 6.95 1.17 -17.49
N ILE A 246 5.75 1.19 -16.91
CA ILE A 246 4.51 1.45 -17.64
C ILE A 246 4.16 2.93 -17.65
N LEU A 247 4.42 3.63 -16.56
CA LEU A 247 4.18 5.07 -16.40
C LEU A 247 5.31 5.66 -15.54
N SER A 248 5.75 6.89 -15.81
CA SER A 248 6.78 7.53 -15.00
C SER A 248 6.63 9.04 -14.97
N GLU A 249 6.79 9.63 -13.80
CA GLU A 249 7.13 11.04 -13.59
C GLU A 249 8.41 11.16 -12.74
N THR A 250 9.47 10.46 -13.17
CA THR A 250 10.77 10.49 -12.50
C THR A 250 11.47 11.83 -12.67
N ASP A 251 11.90 12.42 -11.56
CA ASP A 251 12.88 13.50 -11.54
C ASP A 251 14.26 12.94 -11.21
N ALA A 252 15.18 13.01 -12.18
CA ALA A 252 16.49 12.37 -12.06
C ALA A 252 17.39 13.00 -10.99
N GLU A 253 17.30 14.32 -10.79
CA GLU A 253 18.09 15.03 -9.78
C GLU A 253 17.64 14.66 -8.37
N HIS A 254 16.32 14.60 -8.16
CA HIS A 254 15.72 14.16 -6.91
C HIS A 254 16.09 12.70 -6.61
N VAL A 255 15.96 11.78 -7.59
CA VAL A 255 16.38 10.38 -7.42
C VAL A 255 17.86 10.28 -7.03
N ALA A 256 18.75 11.00 -7.72
CA ALA A 256 20.17 10.98 -7.41
C ALA A 256 20.47 11.51 -5.99
N TRP A 257 19.74 12.54 -5.55
CA TRP A 257 19.84 13.08 -4.19
C TRP A 257 19.36 12.07 -3.14
N VAL A 258 18.22 11.41 -3.38
CA VAL A 258 17.68 10.35 -2.52
C VAL A 258 18.64 9.16 -2.44
N GLU A 259 19.15 8.67 -3.57
CA GLU A 259 20.10 7.56 -3.61
C GLU A 259 21.38 7.88 -2.85
N LYS A 260 21.95 9.08 -3.05
CA LYS A 260 23.13 9.51 -2.29
C LYS A 260 22.89 9.46 -0.77
N ALA A 261 21.71 9.88 -0.33
CA ALA A 261 21.35 9.82 1.09
C ALA A 261 21.11 8.38 1.55
N PHE A 262 20.44 7.55 0.75
CA PHE A 262 20.15 6.15 1.05
C PHE A 262 21.43 5.32 1.19
N GLN A 263 22.37 5.43 0.24
CA GLN A 263 23.67 4.76 0.31
C GLN A 263 24.51 5.21 1.51
N ALA A 264 24.32 6.44 1.97
CA ALA A 264 24.99 6.99 3.15
C ALA A 264 24.26 6.72 4.48
N ASN A 265 23.16 5.96 4.47
CA ASN A 265 22.27 5.74 5.62
C ASN A 265 21.76 7.05 6.26
N LYS A 266 21.48 8.05 5.42
CA LYS A 266 20.99 9.39 5.76
C LYS A 266 19.65 9.72 5.10
N LEU A 267 19.00 8.74 4.48
CA LEU A 267 17.64 8.90 3.96
C LEU A 267 16.70 9.30 5.09
N GLY A 268 15.74 10.18 4.81
CA GLY A 268 14.88 10.77 5.84
C GLY A 268 13.78 11.63 5.23
N ARG A 269 12.93 12.21 6.09
CA ARG A 269 11.72 12.95 5.70
C ARG A 269 11.93 14.00 4.60
N PRO A 270 12.97 14.85 4.60
CA PRO A 270 13.17 15.81 3.51
C PRO A 270 13.25 15.16 2.13
N HIS A 271 13.84 13.98 2.03
CA HIS A 271 13.96 13.23 0.78
C HIS A 271 12.61 12.67 0.29
N MET A 272 11.71 12.35 1.21
CA MET A 272 10.38 11.83 0.89
C MET A 272 9.39 12.96 0.59
N ASP A 273 9.50 14.08 1.32
CA ASP A 273 8.45 15.10 1.41
C ASP A 273 8.63 16.26 0.42
N THR A 274 9.71 16.27 -0.37
CA THR A 274 10.02 17.35 -1.33
C THR A 274 10.19 16.85 -2.77
N ASN A 275 9.54 15.75 -3.14
CA ASN A 275 9.56 15.26 -4.52
C ASN A 275 8.93 16.31 -5.47
N PRO A 276 9.61 16.71 -6.56
CA PRO A 276 9.19 17.84 -7.39
C PRO A 276 8.09 17.52 -8.41
N ALA A 277 7.71 16.25 -8.55
CA ALA A 277 6.66 15.78 -9.47
C ALA A 277 5.36 16.57 -9.30
N LYS A 278 4.52 16.57 -10.34
CA LYS A 278 3.27 17.35 -10.40
C LYS A 278 2.03 16.47 -10.35
N LYS A 279 2.01 15.35 -11.08
CA LYS A 279 0.85 14.44 -11.13
C LYS A 279 1.00 13.27 -10.17
N LEU A 280 2.14 12.58 -10.21
CA LEU A 280 2.41 11.35 -9.48
C LEU A 280 3.28 11.62 -8.24
N ARG A 281 2.85 12.56 -7.38
CA ARG A 281 3.65 13.09 -6.26
C ARG A 281 3.87 12.04 -5.17
N ASN A 282 4.95 11.25 -5.28
CA ASN A 282 5.23 10.06 -4.48
C ASN A 282 4.16 8.97 -4.70
N LEU A 283 4.21 8.35 -5.89
CA LEU A 283 3.30 7.27 -6.25
C LEU A 283 3.39 6.11 -5.25
N SER A 284 2.32 5.85 -4.51
CA SER A 284 2.30 4.94 -3.36
C SER A 284 1.46 3.69 -3.58
N SER A 285 0.36 3.75 -4.32
CA SER A 285 -0.53 2.60 -4.50
C SER A 285 -1.15 2.55 -5.89
N ILE A 286 -1.67 1.37 -6.26
CA ILE A 286 -2.38 1.10 -7.51
C ILE A 286 -3.61 0.25 -7.23
N ALA A 287 -4.75 0.66 -7.76
CA ALA A 287 -5.97 -0.15 -7.84
C ALA A 287 -6.42 -0.30 -9.29
N PHE A 288 -6.85 -1.49 -9.66
CA PHE A 288 -7.56 -1.70 -10.92
C PHE A 288 -9.06 -1.48 -10.72
N GLY A 289 -9.70 -0.76 -11.63
CA GLY A 289 -11.14 -0.57 -11.64
C GLY A 289 -11.67 -0.13 -13.01
N GLY A 290 -12.84 0.52 -12.99
CA GLY A 290 -13.64 0.73 -14.19
C GLY A 290 -14.39 -0.55 -14.60
N THR A 291 -15.33 -0.43 -15.53
CA THR A 291 -16.25 -1.52 -15.91
C THR A 291 -15.54 -2.75 -16.50
N ASP A 292 -14.31 -2.59 -16.97
CA ASP A 292 -13.48 -3.64 -17.58
C ASP A 292 -12.20 -3.94 -16.80
N LEU A 293 -12.04 -3.39 -15.58
CA LEU A 293 -10.84 -3.48 -14.76
C LEU A 293 -9.57 -3.00 -15.50
N ARG A 294 -9.68 -2.14 -16.52
CA ARG A 294 -8.54 -1.57 -17.25
C ARG A 294 -8.24 -0.12 -16.89
N THR A 295 -8.82 0.39 -15.82
CA THR A 295 -8.46 1.71 -15.29
C THR A 295 -7.55 1.53 -14.09
N GLY A 296 -6.36 2.14 -14.14
CA GLY A 296 -5.46 2.24 -13.01
C GLY A 296 -5.75 3.50 -12.21
N TYR A 297 -6.04 3.35 -10.92
CA TYR A 297 -6.19 4.43 -9.95
C TYR A 297 -4.97 4.44 -9.02
N LEU A 298 -4.34 5.60 -8.90
CA LEU A 298 -3.00 5.76 -8.33
C LEU A 298 -3.04 6.72 -7.15
N GLY A 299 -2.72 6.22 -5.96
CA GLY A 299 -2.57 7.03 -4.75
C GLY A 299 -1.18 7.67 -4.69
N CYS A 300 -1.10 8.93 -4.26
CA CYS A 300 0.13 9.71 -4.23
C CYS A 300 0.28 10.39 -2.87
N LEU A 301 1.37 10.13 -2.14
CA LEU A 301 1.52 10.59 -0.76
C LEU A 301 1.50 12.12 -0.60
N LEU A 302 2.02 12.85 -1.58
CA LEU A 302 2.04 14.31 -1.58
C LEU A 302 0.97 14.90 -2.51
N GLY A 303 0.11 14.05 -3.09
CA GLY A 303 -1.02 14.46 -3.89
C GLY A 303 -2.23 14.84 -3.03
N ASP A 304 -3.17 15.52 -3.68
CA ASP A 304 -4.48 15.90 -3.16
C ASP A 304 -5.63 15.37 -4.05
N HIS A 305 -5.28 14.51 -5.01
CA HIS A 305 -6.15 13.85 -5.99
C HIS A 305 -5.71 12.39 -6.15
N ILE A 306 -6.58 11.57 -6.76
CA ILE A 306 -6.22 10.26 -7.29
C ILE A 306 -5.85 10.40 -8.76
N ALA A 307 -4.68 9.91 -9.16
CA ALA A 307 -4.32 9.87 -10.57
C ALA A 307 -5.00 8.68 -11.25
N GLN A 308 -5.56 8.91 -12.44
CA GLN A 308 -6.28 7.89 -13.22
C GLN A 308 -5.69 7.77 -14.61
N VAL A 309 -5.49 6.53 -15.07
CA VAL A 309 -4.96 6.22 -16.41
C VAL A 309 -5.53 4.92 -16.96
N ARG A 310 -5.66 4.81 -18.28
CA ARG A 310 -6.05 3.56 -18.96
C ARG A 310 -4.85 2.61 -19.02
N LEU A 311 -5.01 1.38 -18.52
CA LEU A 311 -3.99 0.35 -18.55
C LEU A 311 -4.17 -0.62 -19.73
N PRO A 312 -3.08 -1.20 -20.25
CA PRO A 312 -3.11 -2.07 -21.42
C PRO A 312 -3.68 -3.47 -21.14
N VAL A 313 -3.78 -3.84 -19.85
CA VAL A 313 -4.25 -5.15 -19.39
C VAL A 313 -5.41 -5.00 -18.40
N THR A 314 -6.16 -6.08 -18.23
CA THR A 314 -7.25 -6.18 -17.25
C THR A 314 -6.68 -6.56 -15.88
N GLY A 315 -7.10 -5.86 -14.84
CA GLY A 315 -6.78 -6.15 -13.45
C GLY A 315 -7.38 -7.46 -12.93
N ALA A 316 -6.78 -8.02 -11.88
CA ALA A 316 -7.45 -9.04 -11.08
C ALA A 316 -8.47 -8.37 -10.14
N ALA A 317 -9.70 -8.91 -10.09
CA ALA A 317 -10.73 -8.38 -9.20
C ALA A 317 -10.31 -8.55 -7.72
N PRO A 318 -10.27 -7.46 -6.92
CA PRO A 318 -9.94 -7.55 -5.51
C PRO A 318 -11.05 -8.23 -4.71
N VAL A 319 -10.75 -8.61 -3.46
CA VAL A 319 -11.73 -9.25 -2.55
C VAL A 319 -12.97 -8.40 -2.33
N HIS A 320 -12.80 -7.07 -2.26
CA HIS A 320 -13.87 -6.11 -2.04
C HIS A 320 -14.60 -5.67 -3.31
N TRP A 321 -14.35 -6.30 -4.46
CA TRP A 321 -14.86 -5.82 -5.76
C TRP A 321 -16.40 -5.69 -5.81
N HIS A 322 -17.11 -6.58 -5.11
CA HIS A 322 -18.58 -6.63 -5.09
C HIS A 322 -19.19 -6.15 -3.77
N TYR A 323 -18.40 -5.50 -2.90
CA TYR A 323 -18.92 -4.96 -1.64
C TYR A 323 -19.69 -3.66 -1.88
#